data_AF-K1TTY6-F1
#
_entry.id   AF-K1TTY6-F1
#
_cell.length_a   1.000
_cell.length_b   1.000
_cell.length_c   1.000
_cell.angle_alpha   90.00
_cell.angle_beta   90.00
_cell.angle_gamma   90.00
#
_symmetry.space_group_name_H-M   'P 1'
#
loop_
_entity.id
_entity.type
_entity.pdbx_description
1 polymer ?
#
loop_
_entity_poly.entity_id
_entity_poly.type
_entity_poly.pdbx_seq_one_letter_code
_entity_poly.pdbx_strand_id
1 'polypeptide(L)'
;NKELKKIASLNATKIRIGIIEGTHSAKAGHPGGSLSSADLFSYLYFAEMKNLDPKNPKAENRDRFVLSKGHCAPGLYSALALKGYFPFVRFKNSSPHRFIPSRAS
;
A
#
# COMPACT_ATOMS: atom_id res chain seq x y z
N ASN A 1 -12.19 -16.37 11.84
CA ASN A 1 -13.14 -16.04 10.76
C ASN A 1 -12.49 -16.33 9.39
N LYS A 2 -12.92 -17.37 8.66
CA LYS A 2 -12.28 -17.84 7.40
C LYS A 2 -12.37 -16.80 6.26
N GLU A 3 -13.48 -16.09 6.19
CA GLU A 3 -13.76 -15.03 5.20
C GLU A 3 -12.74 -13.89 5.23
N LEU A 4 -12.47 -13.33 6.41
CA LEU A 4 -11.49 -12.26 6.60
C LEU A 4 -10.08 -12.67 6.16
N LYS A 5 -9.66 -13.91 6.48
CA LYS A 5 -8.37 -14.44 6.04
C LYS A 5 -8.29 -14.54 4.51
N LYS A 6 -9.40 -14.90 3.86
CA LYS A 6 -9.48 -14.99 2.39
C LYS A 6 -9.38 -13.61 1.74
N ILE A 7 -10.12 -12.62 2.25
CA ILE A 7 -10.06 -11.23 1.76
C ILE A 7 -8.66 -10.63 1.97
N ALA A 8 -8.08 -10.84 3.15
CA ALA A 8 -6.72 -10.38 3.44
C ALA A 8 -5.68 -11.03 2.51
N SER A 9 -5.78 -12.33 2.25
CA SER A 9 -4.87 -13.02 1.32
C SER A 9 -4.98 -12.50 -0.13
N LEU A 10 -6.21 -12.21 -0.58
CA LEU A 10 -6.45 -11.61 -1.90
C LEU A 10 -5.84 -10.20 -2.00
N ASN A 11 -6.05 -9.36 -0.98
CA ASN A 11 -5.49 -8.02 -0.94
C ASN A 11 -3.96 -8.05 -0.83
N ALA A 12 -3.38 -8.94 -0.03
CA ALA A 12 -1.94 -9.15 0.05
C ALA A 12 -1.36 -9.52 -1.33
N THR A 13 -2.03 -10.40 -2.09
CA THR A 13 -1.62 -10.74 -3.46
C THR A 13 -1.63 -9.53 -4.38
N LYS A 14 -2.68 -8.69 -4.33
CA LYS A 14 -2.75 -7.45 -5.11
C LYS A 14 -1.64 -6.46 -4.71
N ILE A 15 -1.32 -6.37 -3.43
CA ILE A 15 -0.21 -5.55 -2.92
C ILE A 15 1.13 -6.05 -3.47
N ARG A 16 1.37 -7.37 -3.51
CA ARG A 16 2.58 -7.96 -4.11
C ARG A 16 2.71 -7.64 -5.60
N ILE A 17 1.61 -7.68 -6.34
CA ILE A 17 1.59 -7.25 -7.76
C ILE A 17 2.01 -5.79 -7.88
N GLY A 18 1.42 -4.89 -7.08
CA GLY A 18 1.78 -3.47 -7.08
C GLY A 18 3.25 -3.20 -6.69
N ILE A 19 3.81 -4.00 -5.77
CA ILE A 19 5.25 -3.96 -5.43
C ILE A 19 6.10 -4.32 -6.65
N ILE A 20 5.77 -5.41 -7.35
CA ILE A 20 6.52 -5.87 -8.52
C ILE A 20 6.43 -4.82 -9.64
N GLU A 21 5.23 -4.32 -9.93
CA GLU A 21 5.03 -3.28 -10.95
C GLU A 21 5.74 -1.97 -10.60
N GLY A 22 5.66 -1.55 -9.34
CA GLY A 22 6.31 -0.34 -8.85
C GLY A 22 7.84 -0.43 -8.85
N THR A 23 8.40 -1.55 -8.41
CA THR A 23 9.85 -1.79 -8.42
C THR A 23 10.39 -1.95 -9.84
N HIS A 24 9.65 -2.64 -10.72
CA HIS A 24 9.97 -2.76 -12.14
C HIS A 24 9.98 -1.38 -12.83
N SER A 25 8.95 -0.58 -12.61
CA SER A 25 8.81 0.76 -13.21
C SER A 25 9.87 1.73 -12.71
N ALA A 26 10.24 1.64 -11.43
CA ALA A 26 11.30 2.45 -10.84
C ALA A 26 12.71 2.06 -11.33
N LYS A 27 12.86 0.90 -11.99
CA LYS A 27 14.15 0.28 -12.39
C LYS A 27 15.16 0.15 -11.23
N ALA A 28 14.68 0.24 -10.00
CA ALA A 28 15.47 0.29 -8.79
C ALA A 28 14.61 -0.14 -7.60
N GLY A 29 15.16 -1.00 -6.74
CA GLY A 29 14.50 -1.44 -5.52
C GLY A 29 14.78 -2.91 -5.18
N HIS A 30 14.68 -3.25 -3.89
CA HIS A 30 14.76 -4.63 -3.40
C HIS A 30 13.34 -5.13 -3.10
N PRO A 31 12.70 -5.90 -4.00
CA PRO A 31 11.30 -6.29 -3.84
C PRO A 31 11.09 -7.25 -2.64
N GLY A 32 12.12 -8.01 -2.26
CA GLY A 32 12.01 -9.05 -1.22
C GLY A 32 11.48 -8.56 0.13
N GLY A 33 11.99 -7.43 0.63
CA GLY A 33 11.54 -6.86 1.92
C GLY A 33 10.10 -6.32 1.88
N SER A 34 9.66 -5.84 0.70
CA SER A 34 8.29 -5.38 0.49
C SER A 34 7.30 -6.55 0.38
N LEU A 35 7.71 -7.64 -0.29
CA LEU A 35 6.87 -8.81 -0.52
C LEU A 35 6.51 -9.54 0.77
N SER A 36 7.45 -9.64 1.73
CA SER A 36 7.19 -10.23 3.05
C SER A 36 6.27 -9.38 3.93
N SER A 37 6.23 -8.07 3.68
CA SER A 37 5.40 -7.13 4.44
C SER A 37 3.97 -6.99 3.88
N ALA A 38 3.66 -7.61 2.74
CA ALA A 38 2.37 -7.47 2.07
C ALA A 38 1.18 -7.96 2.90
N ASP A 39 1.34 -9.07 3.63
CA ASP A 39 0.29 -9.59 4.51
C ASP A 39 0.01 -8.65 5.68
N LEU A 40 1.07 -8.03 6.23
CA LEU A 40 0.95 -7.03 7.29
C LEU A 40 0.19 -5.80 6.81
N PHE A 41 0.54 -5.25 5.65
CA PHE A 41 -0.17 -4.11 5.08
C PHE A 41 -1.63 -4.45 4.78
N SER A 42 -1.90 -5.65 4.24
CA SER A 42 -3.27 -6.08 4.00
C SER A 42 -4.07 -6.18 5.31
N TYR A 43 -3.50 -6.76 6.36
CA TYR A 43 -4.19 -6.88 7.63
C TYR A 43 -4.46 -5.51 8.26
N LEU A 44 -3.46 -4.64 8.31
CA LEU A 44 -3.59 -3.31 8.90
C LEU A 44 -4.65 -2.46 8.18
N TYR A 45 -4.56 -2.32 6.86
CA TYR A 45 -5.42 -1.40 6.11
C TYR A 45 -6.84 -1.93 5.83
N PHE A 46 -7.06 -3.24 5.93
CA PHE A 46 -8.35 -3.85 5.57
C PHE A 46 -9.03 -4.63 6.70
N ALA A 47 -8.37 -4.88 7.82
CA ALA A 47 -8.97 -5.56 8.98
C ALA A 47 -8.85 -4.75 10.28
N GLU A 48 -7.69 -4.20 10.59
CA GLU A 48 -7.43 -3.55 11.88
C GLU A 48 -7.80 -2.06 11.90
N MET A 49 -7.30 -1.28 10.93
CA MET A 49 -7.52 0.17 10.86
C MET A 49 -8.93 0.46 10.33
N LYS A 50 -9.80 0.95 11.21
CA LYS A 50 -11.22 1.20 10.93
C LYS A 50 -11.46 2.65 10.51
N ASN A 51 -10.66 3.58 11.02
CA ASN A 51 -10.81 5.01 10.77
C ASN A 51 -9.92 5.46 9.59
N LEU A 52 -10.17 4.85 8.43
CA LEU A 52 -9.49 5.17 7.18
C LEU A 52 -10.51 5.62 6.14
N ASP A 53 -10.61 6.92 5.92
CA ASP A 53 -11.42 7.50 4.84
C ASP A 53 -10.52 8.03 3.70
N PRO A 54 -10.57 7.41 2.51
CA PRO A 54 -9.86 7.91 1.32
C PRO A 54 -10.30 9.30 0.87
N LYS A 55 -11.55 9.71 1.16
CA LYS A 55 -12.08 11.03 0.78
C LYS A 55 -11.63 12.11 1.74
N ASN A 56 -11.44 11.76 3.01
CA ASN A 56 -10.93 12.65 4.04
C ASN A 56 -9.63 12.12 4.65
N PRO A 57 -8.51 12.15 3.89
CA PRO A 57 -7.25 11.64 4.39
C PRO A 57 -6.77 12.38 5.64
N LYS A 58 -7.17 13.63 5.87
CA LYS A 58 -6.70 14.49 6.98
C LYS A 58 -7.59 14.45 8.23
N ALA A 59 -8.52 13.50 8.34
CA ALA A 59 -9.37 13.38 9.52
C ALA A 59 -8.52 13.30 10.81
N GLU A 60 -8.89 14.07 11.83
CA GLU A 60 -8.12 14.15 13.08
C GLU A 60 -8.07 12.80 13.80
N ASN A 61 -9.20 12.09 13.80
CA ASN A 61 -9.36 10.77 14.42
C ASN A 61 -8.97 9.59 13.50
N ARG A 62 -8.22 9.86 12.42
CA ARG A 62 -7.77 8.79 11.50
C ARG A 62 -6.74 7.89 12.19
N ASP A 63 -6.81 6.60 11.88
CA ASP A 63 -5.75 5.67 12.26
C ASP A 63 -4.47 6.04 11.47
N ARG A 64 -3.32 6.13 12.15
CA ARG A 64 -2.05 6.50 11.55
C ARG A 64 -1.08 5.33 11.57
N PHE A 65 -0.49 5.05 10.42
CA PHE A 65 0.54 4.03 10.27
C PHE A 65 1.85 4.68 9.81
N VAL A 66 2.93 4.47 10.55
CA VAL A 66 4.26 5.00 10.23
C VAL A 66 5.16 3.85 9.77
N LEU A 67 5.60 3.90 8.51
CA LEU A 67 6.53 2.93 7.97
C LEU A 67 7.97 3.37 8.22
N SER A 68 8.60 2.81 9.25
CA SER A 68 10.02 3.08 9.54
C SER A 68 10.98 2.48 8.49
N LYS A 69 10.57 1.37 7.85
CA LYS A 69 11.33 0.73 6.75
C LYS A 69 11.01 1.39 5.41
N GLY A 70 11.68 2.50 5.09
CA GLY A 70 11.44 3.28 3.87
C GLY A 70 11.53 2.48 2.55
N HIS A 71 12.34 1.41 2.51
CA HIS A 71 12.45 0.53 1.33
C HIS A 71 11.19 -0.33 1.07
N CYS A 72 10.27 -0.42 2.03
CA CYS A 72 8.97 -1.10 1.85
C CYS A 72 7.86 -0.17 1.31
N ALA A 73 8.21 1.06 0.92
CA ALA A 73 7.27 2.06 0.41
C ALA A 73 6.38 1.56 -0.75
N PRO A 74 6.86 0.75 -1.72
CA PRO A 74 5.98 0.22 -2.77
C PRO A 74 4.80 -0.60 -2.24
N GLY A 75 5.01 -1.37 -1.17
CA GLY A 75 3.95 -2.15 -0.53
C GLY A 75 2.90 -1.27 0.14
N LEU A 76 3.35 -0.25 0.88
CA LEU A 76 2.48 0.72 1.52
C LEU A 76 1.62 1.48 0.49
N TYR A 77 2.24 1.98 -0.58
CA TYR A 77 1.50 2.68 -1.62
C TYR A 77 0.50 1.78 -2.34
N SER A 78 0.84 0.50 -2.53
CA SER A 78 -0.09 -0.46 -3.14
C SER A 78 -1.31 -0.68 -2.26
N ALA A 79 -1.13 -0.75 -0.94
CA ALA A 79 -2.25 -0.86 0.01
C ALA A 79 -3.13 0.39 0.00
N LEU A 80 -2.55 1.59 -0.02
CA LEU A 80 -3.28 2.86 -0.08
C LEU A 80 -4.05 3.03 -1.39
N ALA A 81 -3.45 2.63 -2.52
CA ALA A 81 -4.12 2.62 -3.82
C ALA A 81 -5.34 1.70 -3.81
N LEU A 82 -5.19 0.48 -3.28
CA LEU A 82 -6.29 -0.49 -3.16
C LEU A 82 -7.40 -0.01 -2.22
N LYS A 83 -7.06 0.78 -1.19
CA LYS A 83 -8.03 1.40 -0.29
C LYS A 83 -8.79 2.56 -0.94
N GLY A 84 -8.26 3.12 -2.04
CA GLY A 84 -8.91 4.17 -2.83
C GLY A 84 -8.35 5.57 -2.60
N TYR A 85 -7.20 5.73 -1.93
CA TYR A 85 -6.57 7.05 -1.75
C TYR A 85 -6.08 7.65 -3.08
N PHE A 86 -5.75 6.80 -4.05
CA PHE A 86 -5.38 7.19 -5.40
C PHE A 86 -5.54 6.00 -6.37
N PRO A 87 -5.59 6.26 -7.70
CA PRO A 87 -5.78 5.19 -8.68
C PRO A 87 -4.62 4.19 -8.67
N PHE A 88 -4.96 2.89 -8.72
CA PHE A 88 -3.98 1.79 -8.81
C PHE A 88 -3.08 1.89 -10.06
N VAL A 89 -3.58 2.49 -11.14
CA VAL A 89 -2.85 2.71 -12.41
C VAL A 89 -1.60 3.58 -12.25
N ARG A 90 -1.47 4.33 -11.14
CA ARG A 90 -0.35 5.27 -10.96
C ARG A 90 1.02 4.59 -10.87
N PHE A 91 1.10 3.29 -10.59
CA PHE A 91 2.36 2.53 -10.62
C PHE A 91 2.92 2.29 -12.03
N LYS A 92 2.05 2.21 -13.05
CA LYS A 92 2.49 1.98 -14.44
C LYS A 92 3.21 3.18 -15.07
N ASN A 93 2.93 4.39 -14.59
CA ASN A 93 3.40 5.65 -15.20
C ASN A 93 4.27 6.52 -14.29
N SER A 94 4.78 5.98 -13.17
CA SER A 94 5.62 6.75 -12.26
C SER A 94 7.08 6.75 -12.71
N SER A 95 7.55 7.86 -13.28
CA SER A 95 8.98 8.18 -13.42
C SER A 95 9.69 8.04 -12.06
N PRO A 96 10.98 7.66 -12.02
CA PRO A 96 11.70 7.29 -10.79
C PRO A 96 11.77 8.38 -9.70
N HIS A 97 11.35 9.62 -9.99
CA HIS A 97 11.41 10.76 -9.06
C HIS A 97 10.06 11.17 -8.46
N ARG A 98 8.95 10.48 -8.77
CA ARG A 98 7.60 10.91 -8.34
C ARG A 98 6.81 9.84 -7.58
N PHE A 99 7.53 9.01 -6.83
CA PHE A 99 6.96 7.89 -6.08
C PHE A 99 6.21 8.30 -4.79
N ILE A 100 6.23 9.59 -4.41
CA ILE A 100 5.62 10.08 -3.17
C ILE A 100 4.33 10.85 -3.49
N PRO A 101 3.13 10.32 -3.21
CA PRO A 101 1.89 11.10 -3.26
C PRO A 101 1.77 11.96 -2.01
N SER A 102 1.70 13.29 -2.18
CA SER A 102 1.53 14.26 -1.08
C SER A 102 0.17 14.19 -0.36
N ARG A 103 -0.76 13.36 -0.84
CA ARG A 103 -2.12 13.21 -0.31
C ARG A 103 -2.29 12.11 0.73
N ALA A 104 -1.25 11.31 0.97
CA ALA A 104 -1.28 10.19 1.91
C ALA A 104 -0.65 10.48 3.29
N SER A 105 -0.06 11.68 3.46
CA SER A 105 0.63 12.10 4.67
C SER A 105 -0.30 12.61 5.76
#